data_AF-A0AAX2LZR6-F1
#
_entry.id   AF-A0AAX2LZR6-F1
#
_cell.length_a   1.000
_cell.length_b   1.000
_cell.length_c   1.000
_cell.angle_alpha   90.00
_cell.angle_beta   90.00
_cell.angle_gamma   90.00
#
_symmetry.space_group_name_H-M   'P 1'
#
loop_
_entity.id
_entity.type
_entity.pdbx_description
1 polymer ?
#
loop_
_entity_poly.entity_id
_entity_poly.type
_entity_poly.pdbx_seq_one_letter_code
_entity_poly.pdbx_strand_id
1 'polypeptide(L)' 'MKFKVKNVNCMNCVNLIKNSLEDEFGNVEVDLEQKILSLNLEENQVSNFTKEFQDLGFEIVERL' A
#
# COMPACT_ATOMS: atom_id res chain seq x y z
N MET A 1 10.33 2.66 -0.39
CA MET A 1 9.47 3.81 -0.78
C MET A 1 8.37 4.00 0.24
N LYS A 2 7.84 5.22 0.38
CA LYS A 2 6.75 5.54 1.31
C LYS A 2 5.63 6.27 0.57
N PHE A 3 4.39 5.97 0.93
CA PHE A 3 3.20 6.53 0.32
C PHE A 3 2.20 6.94 1.39
N LYS A 4 1.66 8.14 1.28
CA LYS A 4 0.49 8.55 2.04
C LYS A 4 -0.75 7.95 1.36
N VAL A 5 -1.57 7.25 2.14
CA VAL A 5 -2.72 6.49 1.62
C VAL A 5 -4.04 6.94 2.22
N LYS A 6 -5.14 6.62 1.55
CA LYS A 6 -6.53 6.85 1.97
C LYS A 6 -7.29 5.54 2.01
N ASN A 7 -8.44 5.58 2.67
CA ASN A 7 -9.39 4.46 2.83
C ASN A 7 -8.85 3.25 3.63
N VAL A 8 -7.67 3.36 4.23
CA VAL A 8 -7.13 2.36 5.17
C VAL A 8 -7.49 2.76 6.61
N ASN A 9 -8.65 2.31 7.11
CA ASN A 9 -9.20 2.76 8.41
C ASN A 9 -9.19 1.71 9.52
N CYS A 10 -8.80 0.47 9.21
CA CYS A 10 -9.00 -0.65 10.10
C CYS A 10 -7.85 -1.66 10.04
N MET A 11 -7.66 -2.45 11.09
CA MET A 11 -6.64 -3.51 11.09
C MET A 11 -6.92 -4.56 10.00
N ASN A 12 -8.20 -4.85 9.72
CA ASN A 12 -8.56 -5.77 8.65
C ASN A 12 -8.16 -5.25 7.26
N CYS A 13 -8.20 -3.93 7.08
CA CYS A 13 -7.79 -3.23 5.87
C CYS A 13 -6.28 -3.42 5.65
N VAL A 14 -5.49 -3.29 6.72
CA VAL A 14 -4.04 -3.57 6.70
C VAL A 14 -3.77 -5.02 6.33
N ASN A 15 -4.46 -5.96 6.97
CA ASN A 15 -4.27 -7.39 6.68
C ASN A 15 -4.63 -7.73 5.23
N LEU A 16 -5.68 -7.12 4.67
CA LEU A 16 -6.04 -7.29 3.27
C LEU A 16 -4.92 -6.82 2.35
N ILE A 17 -4.42 -5.59 2.54
CA ILE A 17 -3.32 -5.03 1.76
C ILE A 17 -2.11 -5.95 1.81
N LYS A 18 -1.74 -6.39 3.01
CA LYS A 18 -0.59 -7.28 3.22
C LYS A 18 -0.77 -8.61 2.49
N ASN A 19 -1.89 -9.32 2.74
CA ASN A 19 -2.15 -10.61 2.12
C ASN A 19 -2.30 -10.55 0.60
N SER A 20 -2.73 -9.41 0.05
CA SER A 20 -2.91 -9.25 -1.39
C SER A 20 -1.64 -8.80 -2.11
N LEU A 21 -0.76 -8.04 -1.45
CA LEU A 21 0.37 -7.38 -2.10
C LEU A 21 1.73 -7.93 -1.67
N GLU A 22 1.85 -8.60 -0.52
CA GLU A 22 3.15 -9.08 -0.04
C GLU A 22 3.77 -10.18 -0.89
N ASP A 23 2.95 -11.05 -1.50
CA ASP A 23 3.43 -12.11 -2.40
C ASP A 23 4.06 -11.56 -3.70
N GLU A 24 3.53 -10.45 -4.23
CA GLU A 24 3.99 -9.86 -5.49
C GLU A 24 5.05 -8.77 -5.27
N PHE A 25 4.85 -7.91 -4.27
CA PHE A 25 5.64 -6.69 -4.04
C PHE A 25 6.61 -6.80 -2.86
N GLY A 26 6.63 -7.93 -2.16
CA GLY A 26 7.43 -8.15 -0.96
C GLY A 26 6.86 -7.45 0.27
N ASN A 27 7.67 -7.24 1.31
CA ASN A 27 7.15 -6.79 2.60
C ASN A 27 6.45 -5.43 2.54
N VAL A 28 5.20 -5.40 3.01
CA VAL A 28 4.35 -4.20 3.07
C VAL A 28 4.07 -3.84 4.52
N GLU A 29 4.46 -2.65 4.91
CA GLU A 29 4.18 -2.07 6.23
C GLU A 29 3.16 -0.95 6.10
N VAL A 30 2.20 -0.90 7.03
CA VAL A 30 1.15 0.13 7.02
C VAL A 30 1.01 0.71 8.41
N ASP A 31 1.25 2.01 8.50
CA ASP A 31 1.01 2.83 9.68
C ASP A 31 -0.42 3.39 9.62
N LEU A 32 -1.30 2.86 10.45
CA LEU A 32 -2.71 3.28 10.52
C LEU A 32 -2.90 4.66 11.16
N GLU A 33 -1.97 5.10 12.00
CA GLU A 33 -2.04 6.40 12.68
C GLU A 33 -1.68 7.52 11.71
N GLN A 34 -0.58 7.34 10.97
CA GLN A 34 -0.10 8.31 9.98
C GLN A 34 -0.73 8.13 8.59
N LYS A 35 -1.41 7.00 8.36
CA LYS A 35 -1.88 6.57 7.02
C LYS A 35 -0.73 6.52 6.01
N ILE A 36 0.38 5.92 6.43
CA ILE A 36 1.58 5.77 5.60
C ILE A 36 1.78 4.30 5.29
N LEU A 37 1.95 3.97 4.02
CA LEU A 37 2.32 2.66 3.52
C LEU A 37 3.80 2.69 3.11
N SER A 38 4.58 1.75 3.63
CA SER A 38 6.02 1.63 3.41
C SER A 38 6.33 0.26 2.84
N LEU A 39 7.10 0.22 1.76
CA LEU A 39 7.49 -1.02 1.08
C LEU A 39 8.68 -0.78 0.16
N ASN A 40 9.43 -1.84 -0.15
CA ASN A 40 10.58 -1.72 -1.02
C ASN A 40 10.21 -2.05 -2.48
N LEU A 41 9.82 -1.03 -3.24
CA LEU A 41 9.48 -1.14 -4.66
C LEU A 41 10.58 -0.59 -5.55
N GLU A 42 10.73 -1.19 -6.73
CA GLU A 42 11.46 -0.62 -7.85
C GLU A 42 10.57 0.37 -8.64
N GLU A 43 11.16 1.35 -9.32
CA GLU A 43 10.42 2.39 -10.07
C GLU A 43 9.48 1.81 -11.15
N ASN A 44 9.86 0.71 -11.78
CA ASN A 44 9.03 0.00 -12.77
C ASN A 44 7.81 -0.72 -12.14
N GLN A 45 7.85 -1.02 -10.84
CA GLN A 45 6.77 -1.69 -10.11
C GLN A 45 5.71 -0.70 -9.59
N VAL A 46 6.07 0.57 -9.43
CA VAL A 46 5.18 1.60 -8.83
C VAL A 46 3.84 1.70 -9.55
N SER A 47 3.83 1.65 -10.89
CA SER A 47 2.59 1.74 -11.66
C SER A 47 1.68 0.53 -11.46
N ASN A 48 2.25 -0.68 -11.38
CA ASN A 48 1.47 -1.91 -11.16
C ASN A 48 0.93 -1.94 -9.73
N PHE A 49 1.80 -1.64 -8.76
CA PHE A 49 1.43 -1.54 -7.35
C PHE A 49 0.28 -0.55 -7.13
N THR A 50 0.37 0.65 -7.70
CA THR A 50 -0.66 1.67 -7.54
C THR A 50 -2.01 1.19 -8.08
N LYS A 51 -2.00 0.46 -9.19
CA LYS A 51 -3.19 -0.09 -9.81
C LYS A 51 -3.82 -1.17 -8.93
N GLU A 52 -3.04 -2.17 -8.51
CA GLU A 52 -3.52 -3.23 -7.61
C GLU A 52 -4.04 -2.65 -6.28
N PHE A 53 -3.35 -1.65 -5.73
CA PHE A 53 -3.78 -0.95 -4.52
C PHE A 53 -5.14 -0.25 -4.69
N GLN A 54 -5.38 0.33 -5.88
CA GLN A 54 -6.67 0.93 -6.25
C GLN A 54 -7.76 -0.11 -6.51
N ASP A 55 -7.43 -1.24 -7.14
CA ASP A 55 -8.36 -2.36 -7.37
C ASP A 55 -8.82 -2.99 -6.04
N LEU A 56 -8.00 -2.94 -4.99
CA LEU A 56 -8.39 -3.31 -3.61
C LEU A 56 -9.31 -2.27 -2.92
N GLY A 57 -9.54 -1.10 -3.52
CA GLY A 57 -10.38 -0.03 -2.99
C GLY A 57 -9.64 1.01 -2.14
N PHE A 58 -8.31 1.04 -2.19
CA PHE A 58 -7.48 2.02 -1.48
C PHE A 58 -6.91 3.06 -2.44
N GLU A 59 -6.43 4.18 -1.90
CA GLU A 59 -5.94 5.28 -2.75
C GLU A 59 -4.59 5.79 -2.25
N ILE A 60 -3.67 6.05 -3.18
CA ILE A 60 -2.42 6.76 -2.91
C ILE A 60 -2.68 8.25 -3.07
N VAL A 61 -2.39 9.03 -2.03
CA VAL A 61 -2.55 10.50 -2.01
C VAL A 61 -1.27 11.19 -2.44
N GLU A 62 -0.14 10.72 -1.92
CA GLU A 62 1.16 11.38 -2.08
C GLU A 62 2.28 10.35 -1.90
N ARG A 63 3.38 10.51 -2.65
CA ARG A 63 4.62 9.76 -2.46
C ARG A 63 5.56 10.58 -1.57
N LEU A 64 6.10 9.96 -0.52
CA LEU A 64 6.98 10.56 0.48
C LEU A 64 8.45 10.21 0.27
#